data_AF-A0A382WI36-F1
#
_entry.id   AF-A0A382WI36-F1
#
_cell.length_a   1.000
_cell.length_b   1.000
_cell.length_c   1.000
_cell.angle_alpha   90.00
_cell.angle_beta   90.00
_cell.angle_gamma   90.00
#
_symmetry.space_group_name_H-M   'P 1'
#
loop_
_entity.id
_entity.type
_entity.pdbx_description
1 polymer ?
#
loop_
_entity_poly.entity_id
_entity_poly.type
_entity_poly.pdbx_seq_one_letter_code
_entity_poly.pdbx_strand_id
1 'polypeptide(L)' 'AVETVLKMLETAAEYDTATGGFRETARIFPQVVKVTAAGLNKVSEDEMAALYEKA' A
#
# COMPACT_ATOMS: atom_id res chain seq x y z
N ALA A 1 8.06 -5.15 -6.26
CA ALA A 1 7.49 -6.05 -5.23
C ALA A 1 6.39 -5.35 -4.43
N VAL A 2 6.71 -4.30 -3.64
CA VAL A 2 5.68 -3.53 -2.90
C VAL A 2 4.61 -2.96 -3.83
N GLU A 3 5.01 -2.33 -4.93
CA GLU A 3 4.09 -1.80 -5.94
C GLU A 3 3.11 -2.85 -6.49
N THR A 4 3.57 -4.08 -6.72
CA THR A 4 2.73 -5.19 -7.17
C THR A 4 1.68 -5.55 -6.11
N VAL A 5 2.07 -5.58 -4.83
CA VAL A 5 1.13 -5.84 -3.72
C VAL A 5 0.10 -4.72 -3.62
N LEU A 6 0.52 -3.46 -3.77
CA LEU A 6 -0.41 -2.32 -3.75
C LEU A 6 -1.41 -2.41 -4.90
N LYS A 7 -0.96 -2.73 -6.12
CA LYS A 7 -1.85 -2.97 -7.26
C LYS A 7 -2.86 -4.08 -7.00
N MET A 8 -2.44 -5.17 -6.35
CA MET A 8 -3.35 -6.25 -5.96
C MET A 8 -4.39 -5.80 -4.92
N LEU A 9 -4.00 -4.95 -3.95
CA LEU A 9 -4.92 -4.40 -2.97
C LEU A 9 -5.92 -3.42 -3.60
N GLU A 10 -5.50 -2.63 -4.58
CA GLU A 10 -6.42 -1.77 -5.33
C GLU A 10 -7.39 -2.59 -6.18
N THR A 11 -6.92 -3.65 -6.86
CA THR A 11 -7.82 -4.57 -7.55
C THR A 11 -8.82 -5.22 -6.57
N ALA A 12 -8.39 -5.56 -5.35
CA ALA A 12 -9.32 -6.08 -4.34
C ALA A 12 -10.38 -5.03 -3.96
N ALA A 13 -9.97 -3.77 -3.73
CA ALA A 13 -10.89 -2.67 -3.41
C ALA A 13 -11.87 -2.34 -4.55
N GLU A 14 -11.47 -2.56 -5.81
CA GLU A 14 -12.31 -2.32 -6.98
C GLU A 14 -13.48 -3.32 -7.07
N TYR A 15 -13.25 -4.58 -6.69
CA TYR A 15 -14.24 -5.66 -6.85
C TYR A 15 -14.92 -6.11 -5.55
N ASP A 16 -14.41 -5.72 -4.38
CA ASP A 16 -15.00 -6.02 -3.07
C ASP A 16 -15.28 -4.75 -2.26
N THR A 17 -16.57 -4.46 -2.05
CA THR A 17 -17.03 -3.28 -1.31
C THR A 17 -16.61 -3.25 0.16
N ALA A 18 -16.20 -4.39 0.75
CA ALA A 18 -15.68 -4.44 2.11
C ALA A 18 -14.20 -4.06 2.20
N THR A 19 -13.50 -3.95 1.07
CA THR A 19 -12.08 -3.61 0.99
C THR A 19 -11.91 -2.14 0.64
N GLY A 20 -11.21 -1.39 1.50
CA GLY A 20 -10.91 0.03 1.27
C GLY A 20 -9.61 0.20 0.47
N GLY A 21 -9.70 0.94 -0.64
CA GLY A 21 -8.53 1.34 -1.44
C GLY A 21 -7.86 2.63 -0.93
N PHE A 22 -6.85 3.08 -1.67
CA PHE A 22 -6.16 4.35 -1.42
C PHE A 22 -7.12 5.55 -1.49
N ARG A 23 -6.96 6.50 -0.54
CA ARG A 23 -7.69 7.79 -0.55
C ARG A 23 -6.72 8.95 -0.49
N GLU A 24 -6.42 9.53 -1.65
CA GLU A 24 -5.46 10.62 -1.82
C GLU A 24 -5.78 11.84 -0.95
N THR A 25 -7.02 12.32 -1.00
CA THR A 25 -7.46 13.53 -0.26
C THR A 25 -7.37 13.38 1.25
N ALA A 26 -7.42 12.15 1.76
CA ALA A 26 -7.34 11.83 3.18
C ALA A 26 -5.97 11.27 3.60
N ARG A 27 -5.03 11.07 2.65
CA ARG A 27 -3.74 10.40 2.85
C ARG A 27 -3.86 9.07 3.60
N ILE A 28 -4.85 8.26 3.23
CA ILE A 28 -5.07 6.92 3.80
C ILE A 28 -4.48 5.89 2.84
N PHE A 29 -3.50 5.13 3.34
CA PHE A 29 -2.76 4.11 2.59
C PHE A 29 -2.87 2.73 3.26
N PRO A 30 -2.73 1.64 2.49
CA PRO A 30 -2.46 0.33 3.06
C PRO A 30 -1.16 0.31 3.87
N GLN A 31 -1.13 -0.46 4.96
CA GLN A 31 0.11 -0.70 5.71
C GLN A 31 0.83 -1.93 5.18
N VAL A 32 2.11 -1.78 4.82
CA VAL A 32 2.95 -2.87 4.33
C VAL A 32 4.10 -3.14 5.30
N VAL A 33 4.29 -4.41 5.65
CA VAL A 33 5.43 -4.89 6.43
C VAL A 33 6.29 -5.81 5.56
N LYS A 34 7.58 -5.52 5.48
CA LYS A 34 8.59 -6.35 4.82
C LYS A 34 9.23 -7.25 5.87
N VAL A 35 9.23 -8.56 5.61
CA VAL A 35 9.94 -9.55 6.42
C VAL A 35 11.23 -9.92 5.69
N THR A 36 12.37 -9.74 6.35
CA THR A 36 13.70 -10.03 5.79
C THR A 36 14.57 -10.75 6.80
N ALA A 37 15.78 -11.16 6.41
CA ALA A 37 16.78 -11.67 7.34
C ALA A 37 17.16 -10.65 8.44
N ALA A 38 16.99 -9.35 8.17
CA ALA A 38 17.17 -8.27 9.15
C ALA A 38 15.96 -8.05 10.06
N GLY A 39 14.90 -8.87 9.93
CA GLY A 39 13.67 -8.76 10.72
C GLY A 39 12.53 -8.06 9.98
N LEU A 40 11.57 -7.57 10.78
CA LEU A 40 10.34 -6.91 10.33
C LEU A 40 10.56 -5.41 10.17
N ASN A 41 10.26 -4.88 8.98
CA ASN A 41 10.37 -3.46 8.70
C ASN A 41 9.08 -2.95 8.05
N LYS A 42 8.47 -1.91 8.62
CA LYS A 42 7.33 -1.22 8.00
C LYS A 42 7.83 -0.37 6.84
N VAL A 43 7.06 -0.36 5.75
CA VAL A 43 7.20 0.68 4.73
C VAL A 43 6.75 2.01 5.35
N SER A 44 7.58 3.05 5.27
CA SER A 44 7.24 4.34 5.87
C SER A 44 6.12 5.03 5.12
N GLU A 45 5.43 5.96 5.78
CA GLU A 45 4.39 6.78 5.12
C GLU A 45 4.97 7.61 3.96
N ASP A 46 6.20 8.11 4.09
CA ASP A 46 6.90 8.84 3.03
C ASP A 46 7.21 7.93 1.82
N GLU A 47 7.69 6.70 2.05
CA GLU A 47 7.90 5.72 0.97
C GLU A 47 6.56 5.35 0.33
N MET A 48 5.49 5.22 1.13
CA MET A 48 4.15 4.95 0.64
C MET A 48 3.59 6.07 -0.23
N ALA A 49 3.70 7.33 0.21
CA ALA A 49 3.28 8.49 -0.57
C ALA A 49 4.01 8.55 -1.90
N ALA A 50 5.33 8.35 -1.90
CA ALA A 50 6.14 8.35 -3.12
C ALA A 50 5.78 7.21 -4.09
N LEU A 51 5.28 6.08 -3.59
CA LEU A 51 4.81 4.97 -4.42
C LEU A 51 3.47 5.28 -5.09
N TYR A 52 2.58 6.00 -4.42
CA TYR A 52 1.27 6.40 -4.96
C TYR A 52 1.33 7.67 -5.83
N GLU A 53 2.29 8.58 -5.60
CA GLU A 53 2.53 9.74 -6.47
C GLU A 53 3.08 9.36 -7.86
N LYS A 54 3.70 8.18 -7.97
CA LYS A 54 4.30 7.64 -9.22
C LYS A 54 3.39 6.69 -10.00
N ALA A 55 2.22 6.36 -9.45
CA ALA A 55 1.32 5.31 -9.96
C ALA A 55 0.36 5.82 -11.04
#